data_AF-A0A9X1P709-F1
#
_entry.id   AF-A0A9X1P709-F1
#
_cell.length_a   1.000
_cell.length_b   1.000
_cell.length_c   1.000
_cell.angle_alpha   90.00
_cell.angle_beta   90.00
_cell.angle_gamma   90.00
#
_symmetry.space_group_name_H-M   'P 1'
#
loop_
_entity.id
_entity.type
_entity.pdbx_description
1 polymer ?
#
loop_
_entity_poly.entity_id
_entity_poly.type
_entity_poly.pdbx_seq_one_letter_code
_entity_poly.pdbx_strand_id
1 'polypeptide(L)'
;METLVDLSEILRNLALTAAAAVGAYLAWKKLGPETTQAGSAVFQATLARRAHVMELFNRAPGQLADEKMEVRLAAIYILGEITVDFPDLSEPVFKLLEHHLDATMAKFDGEDVPLDASAIMEVLRRRVSDEFDR
;
A
#
# COMPACT_ATOMS: atom_id res chain seq x y z
N MET A 1 55.95 -16.09 -44.67
CA MET A 1 54.50 -16.41 -44.59
C MET A 1 54.03 -16.51 -43.15
N GLU A 2 54.85 -16.99 -42.20
CA GLU A 2 54.53 -17.06 -40.76
C GLU A 2 54.19 -15.70 -40.11
N THR A 3 54.93 -14.64 -40.45
CA THR A 3 54.77 -13.32 -39.79
C THR A 3 53.44 -12.61 -40.03
N LEU A 4 52.75 -12.89 -41.14
CA LEU A 4 51.43 -12.33 -41.45
C LEU A 4 50.30 -13.10 -40.77
N VAL A 5 50.50 -14.40 -40.54
CA VAL A 5 49.55 -15.27 -39.83
C VAL A 5 49.55 -14.91 -38.34
N ASP A 6 50.73 -14.80 -37.72
CA ASP A 6 50.87 -14.40 -36.31
C ASP A 6 50.26 -13.02 -36.02
N LEU A 7 50.49 -12.03 -36.91
CA LEU A 7 49.91 -10.70 -36.75
C LEU A 7 48.38 -10.72 -36.83
N SER A 8 47.82 -11.58 -37.69
CA SER A 8 46.38 -11.75 -37.83
C SER A 8 45.75 -12.42 -36.61
N GLU A 9 46.44 -13.37 -35.98
CA GLU A 9 45.99 -14.03 -34.75
C GLU A 9 46.02 -13.08 -33.56
N ILE A 10 47.07 -12.26 -33.44
CA ILE A 10 47.17 -11.23 -32.40
C ILE A 10 46.04 -10.21 -32.54
N LEU A 11 45.81 -9.68 -33.75
CA LEU A 11 44.72 -8.73 -34.01
C LEU A 11 43.34 -9.33 -33.72
N ARG A 12 43.12 -10.59 -34.08
CA ARG A 12 41.85 -11.28 -33.83
C ARG A 12 41.59 -11.46 -32.34
N ASN A 13 42.59 -11.89 -31.57
CA ASN A 13 42.46 -12.05 -30.12
C ASN A 13 42.20 -10.70 -29.44
N LEU A 14 42.89 -9.64 -29.87
CA LEU A 14 42.70 -8.29 -29.34
C LEU A 14 41.30 -7.74 -29.64
N ALA A 15 40.79 -7.97 -30.86
CA ALA A 15 39.43 -7.61 -31.24
C ALA A 15 38.37 -8.38 -30.42
N LEU A 16 38.58 -9.68 -30.19
CA LEU A 16 37.67 -10.51 -29.39
C LEU A 16 37.64 -10.06 -27.92
N THR A 17 38.80 -9.77 -27.33
CA THR A 17 38.87 -9.26 -25.94
C THR A 17 38.23 -7.87 -25.82
N ALA A 18 38.46 -6.98 -26.80
CA ALA A 18 37.83 -5.67 -26.83
C ALA A 18 36.30 -5.78 -26.93
N ALA A 19 35.78 -6.66 -27.79
CA ALA A 19 34.35 -6.91 -27.90
C ALA A 19 33.75 -7.47 -26.61
N ALA A 20 34.44 -8.40 -25.93
CA ALA A 20 34.02 -8.94 -24.65
C ALA A 20 33.98 -7.85 -23.56
N ALA A 21 35.00 -6.99 -23.49
CA ALA A 21 35.06 -5.89 -22.52
C ALA A 21 33.94 -4.85 -22.73
N VAL A 22 33.69 -4.48 -23.99
CA VAL A 22 32.57 -3.57 -24.34
C VAL A 22 31.22 -4.21 -24.03
N GLY A 23 31.05 -5.49 -24.35
CA GLY A 23 29.85 -6.26 -24.02
C GLY A 23 29.57 -6.29 -22.52
N ALA A 24 30.59 -6.59 -21.71
CA ALA A 24 30.49 -6.59 -20.25
C ALA A 24 30.15 -5.20 -19.69
N TYR A 25 30.77 -4.14 -20.21
CA TYR A 25 30.49 -2.76 -19.80
C TYR A 25 29.05 -2.34 -20.13
N LEU A 26 28.57 -2.63 -21.35
CA LEU A 26 27.20 -2.32 -21.74
C LEU A 26 26.16 -3.14 -20.97
N ALA A 27 26.45 -4.42 -20.69
CA ALA A 27 25.61 -5.25 -19.84
C ALA A 27 25.52 -4.68 -18.41
N TRP A 28 26.65 -4.28 -17.83
CA TRP A 28 26.66 -3.67 -16.51
C TRP A 28 25.90 -2.33 -16.47
N LYS A 29 26.05 -1.51 -17.52
CA LYS A 29 25.31 -0.25 -17.65
C LYS A 29 23.80 -0.45 -17.76
N LYS A 30 23.32 -1.57 -18.33
CA LYS A 30 21.88 -1.89 -18.42
C LYS A 30 21.27 -2.39 -17.09
N LEU A 31 22.07 -2.98 -16.20
CA LEU A 31 21.59 -3.51 -14.91
C LEU A 31 21.27 -2.40 -13.87
N GLY A 32 21.91 -1.24 -13.97
CA GLY A 32 21.64 -0.09 -13.06
C GLY A 32 20.25 0.57 -13.22
N PRO A 33 19.78 0.82 -14.45
CA PRO A 33 18.45 1.36 -14.71
C PRO A 33 17.32 0.45 -14.22
N GLU A 34 17.39 -0.86 -14.44
CA GLU A 34 16.31 -1.80 -14.10
C GLU A 34 16.14 -1.97 -12.59
N THR A 35 17.26 -2.02 -11.85
CA THR A 35 17.25 -2.07 -10.38
C THR A 35 16.75 -0.77 -9.75
N THR A 36 17.11 0.38 -10.33
CA THR A 36 16.61 1.69 -9.89
C THR A 36 15.12 1.90 -10.24
N GLN A 37 14.68 1.45 -11.42
CA GLN A 37 13.27 1.51 -11.83
C GLN A 37 12.39 0.58 -11.01
N ALA A 38 12.85 -0.62 -10.68
CA ALA A 38 12.12 -1.52 -9.78
C ALA A 38 11.94 -0.90 -8.39
N GLY A 39 13.01 -0.31 -7.83
CA GLY A 39 12.94 0.39 -6.55
C GLY A 39 11.99 1.60 -6.58
N SER A 40 12.04 2.41 -7.64
CA SER A 40 11.15 3.57 -7.77
C SER A 40 9.69 3.15 -7.99
N ALA A 41 9.41 2.10 -8.75
CA ALA A 41 8.06 1.59 -8.96
C ALA A 41 7.42 1.09 -7.66
N VAL A 42 8.17 0.33 -6.83
CA VAL A 42 7.69 -0.15 -5.53
C VAL A 42 7.41 1.01 -4.57
N PHE A 43 8.30 2.01 -4.55
CA PHE A 43 8.11 3.21 -3.75
C PHE A 43 6.87 4.00 -4.17
N GLN A 44 6.69 4.22 -5.48
CA GLN A 44 5.50 4.89 -6.02
C GLN A 44 4.21 4.12 -5.72
N ALA A 45 4.22 2.79 -5.85
CA ALA A 45 3.07 1.94 -5.50
C ALA A 45 2.69 2.07 -4.01
N THR A 46 3.70 2.18 -3.13
CA THR A 46 3.48 2.37 -1.68
C THR A 46 2.87 3.74 -1.40
N LEU A 47 3.39 4.81 -2.00
CA LEU A 47 2.85 6.16 -1.86
C LEU A 47 1.42 6.25 -2.42
N ALA A 48 1.16 5.66 -3.59
CA ALA A 48 -0.16 5.65 -4.21
C ALA A 48 -1.18 4.91 -3.33
N ARG A 49 -0.79 3.75 -2.76
CA ARG A 49 -1.64 3.01 -1.82
C ARG A 49 -1.98 3.86 -0.61
N ARG A 50 -0.99 4.54 -0.02
CA ARG A 50 -1.22 5.41 1.15
C ARG A 50 -2.12 6.60 0.82
N ALA A 51 -1.89 7.25 -0.33
CA ALA A 51 -2.72 8.37 -0.77
C ALA A 51 -4.19 7.95 -0.99
N HIS A 52 -4.41 6.78 -1.59
CA HIS A 52 -5.74 6.25 -1.79
C HIS A 52 -6.46 5.97 -0.45
N VAL A 53 -5.75 5.45 0.55
CA VAL A 53 -6.34 5.22 1.88
C VAL A 53 -6.69 6.52 2.60
N MET A 54 -5.86 7.55 2.48
CA MET A 54 -6.22 8.88 3.01
C MET A 54 -7.48 9.43 2.34
N GLU A 55 -7.66 9.19 1.04
CA GLU A 55 -8.87 9.58 0.32
C GLU A 55 -10.12 8.86 0.87
N LEU A 56 -10.03 7.54 1.08
CA LEU A 56 -11.11 6.77 1.69
C LEU A 56 -11.44 7.27 3.09
N PHE A 57 -10.42 7.49 3.93
CA PHE A 57 -10.60 8.03 5.27
C PHE A 57 -11.26 9.41 5.27
N ASN A 58 -10.81 10.32 4.40
CA ASN A 58 -11.38 11.67 4.30
C ASN A 58 -12.82 11.68 3.79
N ARG A 59 -13.22 10.69 3.00
CA ARG A 59 -14.60 10.52 2.52
C ARG A 59 -15.53 9.91 3.59
N ALA A 60 -14.97 9.10 4.49
CA ALA A 60 -15.74 8.32 5.43
C ALA A 60 -16.72 9.12 6.32
N PRO A 61 -16.39 10.32 6.85
CA PRO A 61 -17.36 11.11 7.62
C PRO A 61 -18.63 11.45 6.84
N GLY A 62 -18.50 11.73 5.54
CA GLY A 62 -19.66 11.99 4.68
C GLY A 62 -20.48 10.72 4.43
N GLN A 63 -19.82 9.57 4.27
CA GLN A 63 -20.50 8.28 4.09
C GLN A 63 -21.17 7.78 5.36
N LEU A 64 -20.59 8.03 6.53
CA LEU A 64 -21.17 7.75 7.84
C LEU A 64 -22.42 8.60 8.10
N ALA A 65 -22.51 9.79 7.50
CA ALA A 65 -23.70 10.65 7.59
C ALA A 65 -24.72 10.39 6.47
N ASP A 66 -24.49 9.42 5.58
CA ASP A 66 -25.38 9.14 4.46
C ASP A 66 -26.74 8.59 4.96
N GLU A 67 -27.81 8.94 4.26
CA GLU A 67 -29.17 8.48 4.59
C GLU A 67 -29.32 6.97 4.39
N LYS A 68 -28.56 6.39 3.47
CA LYS A 68 -28.59 4.96 3.14
C LYS A 68 -27.75 4.14 4.11
N MET A 69 -28.41 3.17 4.75
CA MET A 69 -27.78 2.22 5.67
C MET A 69 -26.61 1.47 5.03
N GLU A 70 -26.75 1.07 3.77
CA GLU A 70 -25.73 0.30 3.05
C GLU A 70 -24.44 1.10 2.86
N VAL A 71 -24.56 2.43 2.67
CA VAL A 71 -23.40 3.33 2.53
C VAL A 71 -22.71 3.51 3.87
N ARG A 72 -23.46 3.69 4.95
CA ARG A 72 -22.91 3.81 6.31
C ARG A 72 -22.18 2.54 6.73
N LEU A 73 -22.80 1.38 6.57
CA LEU A 73 -22.18 0.08 6.88
C LEU A 73 -20.92 -0.16 6.06
N ALA A 74 -20.95 0.13 4.75
CA ALA A 74 -19.76 0.00 3.92
C ALA A 74 -18.61 0.86 4.45
N ALA A 75 -18.89 2.10 4.86
CA ALA A 75 -17.89 2.98 5.46
C ALA A 75 -17.33 2.42 6.78
N ILE A 76 -18.20 1.91 7.68
CA ILE A 76 -17.79 1.32 8.96
C ILE A 76 -16.83 0.14 8.74
N TYR A 77 -17.18 -0.79 7.86
CA TYR A 77 -16.33 -1.96 7.61
C TYR A 77 -15.03 -1.60 6.89
N ILE A 78 -15.07 -0.70 5.89
CA ILE A 78 -13.85 -0.21 5.22
C ILE A 78 -12.92 0.45 6.23
N LEU A 79 -13.45 1.30 7.12
CA LEU A 79 -12.68 1.90 8.20
C LEU A 79 -12.06 0.83 9.12
N GLY A 80 -12.83 -0.19 9.48
CA GLY A 80 -12.33 -1.35 10.23
C GLY A 80 -11.13 -2.02 9.56
N GLU A 81 -11.20 -2.29 8.25
CA GLU A 81 -10.10 -2.91 7.50
C GLU A 81 -8.89 -2.00 7.36
N ILE A 82 -9.09 -0.67 7.21
CA ILE A 82 -7.99 0.31 7.21
C ILE A 82 -7.15 0.19 8.47
N THR A 83 -7.73 -0.10 9.63
CA THR A 83 -6.97 -0.25 10.89
C THR A 83 -6.07 -1.49 10.93
N VAL A 84 -6.37 -2.51 10.13
CA VAL A 84 -5.56 -3.72 10.01
C VAL A 84 -4.38 -3.45 9.06
N ASP A 85 -4.66 -2.85 7.90
CA ASP A 85 -3.65 -2.61 6.86
C ASP A 85 -2.77 -1.38 7.15
N PHE A 86 -3.27 -0.40 7.90
CA PHE A 86 -2.62 0.87 8.23
C PHE A 86 -2.70 1.17 9.73
N PRO A 87 -1.86 0.49 10.56
CA PRO A 87 -1.90 0.65 12.01
C PRO A 87 -1.68 2.08 12.52
N ASP A 88 -1.02 2.93 11.73
CA ASP A 88 -0.82 4.36 12.04
C ASP A 88 -2.13 5.17 11.99
N LEU A 89 -3.16 4.63 11.34
CA LEU A 89 -4.49 5.24 11.24
C LEU A 89 -5.51 4.63 12.19
N SER A 90 -5.13 3.60 12.95
CA SER A 90 -6.06 2.91 13.84
C SER A 90 -6.66 3.87 14.87
N GLU A 91 -5.83 4.66 15.57
CA GLU A 91 -6.33 5.61 16.56
C GLU A 91 -7.30 6.67 15.99
N PRO A 92 -6.99 7.39 14.89
CA PRO A 92 -7.94 8.35 14.32
C PRO A 92 -9.22 7.68 13.78
N VAL A 93 -9.13 6.46 13.24
CA VAL A 93 -10.32 5.70 12.81
C VAL A 93 -11.20 5.37 14.02
N PHE A 94 -10.63 4.85 15.10
CA PHE A 94 -11.42 4.50 16.28
C PHE A 94 -12.08 5.71 16.92
N LYS A 95 -11.36 6.84 17.03
CA LYS A 95 -11.96 8.10 17.51
C LYS A 95 -13.13 8.54 16.65
N LEU A 96 -13.01 8.43 15.32
CA LEU A 96 -14.11 8.77 14.41
C LEU A 96 -15.33 7.87 14.64
N LEU A 97 -15.12 6.56 14.75
CA LEU A 97 -16.18 5.58 14.97
C LEU A 97 -16.83 5.74 16.35
N GLU A 98 -16.06 5.98 17.40
CA GLU A 98 -16.55 6.27 18.76
C GLU A 98 -17.44 7.52 18.76
N HIS A 99 -16.97 8.62 18.16
CA HIS A 99 -17.78 9.83 18.04
C HIS A 99 -19.07 9.61 17.25
N HIS A 100 -19.02 8.81 16.17
CA HIS A 100 -20.22 8.50 15.39
C HIS A 100 -21.19 7.61 16.17
N LEU A 101 -20.68 6.64 16.93
CA LEU A 101 -21.47 5.79 17.81
C LEU A 101 -22.19 6.63 18.88
N ASP A 102 -21.47 7.50 19.58
CA ASP A 102 -22.04 8.39 20.59
C ASP A 102 -23.15 9.26 20.01
N ALA A 103 -22.92 9.86 18.84
CA ALA A 103 -23.91 10.68 18.15
C ALA A 103 -25.15 9.88 17.70
N THR A 104 -24.96 8.61 17.35
CA THR A 104 -26.05 7.70 16.95
C THR A 104 -26.86 7.26 18.15
N MET A 105 -26.20 6.86 19.24
CA MET A 105 -26.85 6.45 20.49
C MET A 105 -27.58 7.60 21.18
N ALA A 106 -27.04 8.82 21.13
CA ALA A 106 -27.69 10.00 21.71
C ALA A 106 -29.05 10.34 21.05
N LYS A 107 -29.27 9.91 19.80
CA LYS A 107 -30.52 10.13 19.06
C LYS A 107 -31.47 8.92 19.12
N PHE A 108 -31.01 7.82 19.68
CA PHE A 108 -31.73 6.57 19.68
C PHE A 108 -32.59 6.44 20.94
N ASP A 109 -33.90 6.27 20.75
CA ASP A 109 -34.90 6.12 21.82
C ASP A 109 -35.63 4.76 21.76
N GLY A 110 -35.20 3.86 20.88
CA GLY A 110 -35.83 2.57 20.64
C GLY A 110 -35.32 1.45 21.55
N GLU A 111 -35.90 0.26 21.35
CA GLU A 111 -35.53 -0.96 22.08
C GLU A 111 -34.38 -1.73 21.40
N ASP A 112 -34.32 -1.71 20.06
CA ASP A 112 -33.32 -2.43 19.26
C ASP A 112 -32.16 -1.55 18.78
N VAL A 113 -30.93 -1.91 19.16
CA VAL A 113 -29.72 -1.17 18.78
C VAL A 113 -29.60 -1.02 17.26
N PRO A 114 -29.40 0.21 16.72
CA PRO A 114 -29.16 0.44 15.31
C PRO A 114 -28.07 -0.46 14.73
N LEU A 115 -28.28 -0.91 13.49
CA LEU A 115 -27.35 -1.82 12.82
C LEU A 115 -25.95 -1.21 12.66
N ASP A 116 -25.89 0.10 12.37
CA ASP A 116 -24.64 0.86 12.30
C ASP A 116 -23.88 0.85 13.63
N ALA A 117 -24.60 1.04 14.75
CA ALA A 117 -24.00 1.03 16.07
C ALA A 117 -23.47 -0.37 16.44
N SER A 118 -24.20 -1.41 16.06
CA SER A 118 -23.75 -2.80 16.22
C SER A 118 -22.47 -3.09 15.42
N ALA A 119 -22.42 -2.64 14.16
CA ALA A 119 -21.23 -2.79 13.31
C ALA A 119 -20.02 -2.01 13.86
N ILE A 120 -20.24 -0.80 14.39
CA ILE A 120 -19.17 -0.01 15.03
C ILE A 120 -18.65 -0.74 16.27
N MET A 121 -19.54 -1.24 17.13
CA MET A 121 -19.13 -2.01 18.30
C MET A 121 -18.34 -3.27 17.95
N GLU A 122 -18.67 -3.93 16.83
CA GLU A 122 -17.89 -5.07 16.32
C GLU A 122 -16.46 -4.66 15.95
N VAL A 123 -16.31 -3.58 15.16
CA VAL A 123 -14.99 -3.05 14.77
C VAL A 123 -14.17 -2.62 15.99
N LEU A 124 -14.80 -1.93 16.96
CA LEU A 124 -14.14 -1.51 18.19
C LEU A 124 -13.74 -2.71 19.08
N ARG A 125 -14.58 -3.75 19.14
CA ARG A 125 -14.26 -4.97 19.92
C ARG A 125 -13.05 -5.71 19.35
N ARG A 126 -12.95 -5.81 18.03
CA ARG A 126 -11.80 -6.44 17.35
C ARG A 126 -10.48 -5.80 17.78
N ARG A 127 -10.42 -4.47 17.83
CA ARG A 127 -9.26 -3.72 18.34
C ARG A 127 -8.85 -4.14 19.74
N VAL A 128 -9.83 -4.20 20.66
CA VAL A 128 -9.58 -4.51 22.06
C VAL A 128 -8.97 -5.90 22.18
N SER A 129 -9.48 -6.88 21.43
CA SER A 129 -8.86 -8.21 21.33
C SER A 129 -7.41 -8.15 20.84
N ASP A 130 -7.15 -7.40 19.76
CA ASP A 130 -5.79 -7.25 19.19
C ASP A 130 -4.80 -6.55 20.13
N GLU A 131 -5.27 -5.67 21.02
CA GLU A 131 -4.43 -5.03 22.05
C GLU A 131 -4.11 -5.98 23.22
N PHE A 132 -5.01 -6.90 23.58
CA PHE A 132 -4.79 -7.86 24.66
C PHE A 132 -3.96 -9.08 24.25
N ASP A 133 -3.90 -9.41 22.97
CA ASP A 133 -3.13 -10.54 22.43
C ASP A 133 -1.65 -10.19 22.13
N ARG A 134 -1.20 -8.95 22.35
CA ARG A 134 0.20 -8.50 22.21
C ARG A 134 0.93 -8.43 23.55
#